data_AF-A0AAV6U2G1-F1
#
_entry.id   AF-A0AAV6U2G1-F1
#
_cell.length_a   1.000
_cell.length_b   1.000
_cell.length_c   1.000
_cell.angle_alpha   90.00
_cell.angle_beta   90.00
_cell.angle_gamma   90.00
#
_symmetry.space_group_name_H-M   'P 1'
#
loop_
_entity.id
_entity.type
_entity.pdbx_description
1 polymer ?
#
loop_
_entity_poly.entity_id
_entity_poly.type
_entity_poly.pdbx_seq_one_letter_code
_entity_poly.pdbx_strand_id
1 'polypeptide(L)'
;MELDIWQGDWTLPSVDLTCLQVMAYAKFSGAPVEIKKTNWPLSRYGLPVFRHRKKNTLTTFDNIVSYLQKQNYNADGDLTPKQCGDIIAYTALLRDKLYPAL
;
A
#
# COMPACT_ATOMS: atom_id res chain seq x y z
N MET A 1 -1.50 -1.26 14.16
CA MET A 1 -1.22 -0.27 13.10
C MET A 1 -2.55 0.02 12.44
N GLU A 2 -2.90 1.26 12.11
CA GLU A 2 -4.20 1.57 11.51
C GLU A 2 -4.01 2.02 10.06
N LEU A 3 -4.89 1.57 9.16
CA LEU A 3 -4.90 1.96 7.75
C LEU A 3 -6.32 2.36 7.36
N ASP A 4 -6.51 3.64 7.05
CA ASP A 4 -7.74 4.10 6.42
C ASP A 4 -7.66 3.88 4.91
N ILE A 5 -8.70 3.28 4.34
CA ILE A 5 -8.81 2.99 2.90
C ILE A 5 -10.14 3.48 2.34
N TRP A 6 -10.17 3.68 1.02
CA TRP A 6 -11.44 3.82 0.31
C TRP A 6 -12.28 2.56 0.47
N GLN A 7 -13.57 2.73 0.75
CA GLN A 7 -14.51 1.61 0.76
C GLN A 7 -14.48 0.88 -0.59
N GLY A 8 -14.51 -0.45 -0.53
CA GLY A 8 -14.57 -1.30 -1.71
C GLY A 8 -15.98 -1.44 -2.27
N ASP A 9 -16.03 -1.79 -3.56
CA ASP A 9 -17.23 -2.18 -4.30
C ASP A 9 -16.83 -3.28 -5.32
N TRP A 10 -17.79 -3.86 -6.04
CA TRP A 10 -17.58 -4.94 -7.03
C TRP A 10 -16.80 -6.14 -6.47
N THR A 11 -17.06 -6.52 -5.23
CA THR A 11 -16.35 -7.58 -4.49
C THR A 11 -14.87 -7.31 -4.20
N LEU A 12 -14.38 -6.10 -4.51
CA LEU A 12 -13.03 -5.68 -4.18
C LEU A 12 -12.97 -5.10 -2.75
N PRO A 13 -11.83 -5.23 -2.05
CA PRO A 13 -11.71 -4.69 -0.70
C PRO A 13 -11.60 -3.16 -0.67
N SER A 14 -11.17 -2.52 -1.77
CA SER A 14 -11.11 -1.07 -1.98
C SER A 14 -11.27 -0.75 -3.47
N VAL A 15 -11.85 0.41 -3.80
CA VAL A 15 -11.94 0.90 -5.19
C VAL A 15 -10.67 1.64 -5.64
N ASP A 16 -9.77 1.95 -4.71
CA ASP A 16 -8.54 2.67 -5.02
C ASP A 16 -7.34 1.72 -5.14
N LEU A 17 -6.56 1.92 -6.20
CA LEU A 17 -5.42 1.08 -6.54
C LEU A 17 -4.35 1.11 -5.43
N THR A 18 -4.05 2.28 -4.89
CA THR A 18 -2.99 2.42 -3.87
C THR A 18 -3.42 1.81 -2.53
N CYS A 19 -4.70 1.93 -2.16
CA CYS A 19 -5.29 1.24 -1.02
C CYS A 19 -5.16 -0.28 -1.18
N LEU A 20 -5.51 -0.83 -2.35
CA LEU A 20 -5.36 -2.26 -2.64
C LEU A 20 -3.90 -2.71 -2.54
N GLN A 21 -2.97 -1.91 -3.06
CA GLN A 21 -1.55 -2.20 -3.04
C GLN A 21 -1.00 -2.29 -1.59
N VAL A 22 -1.33 -1.31 -0.74
CA VAL A 22 -0.92 -1.31 0.68
C VAL A 22 -1.55 -2.47 1.44
N MET A 23 -2.84 -2.75 1.20
CA MET A 23 -3.53 -3.89 1.82
C MET A 23 -2.88 -5.23 1.47
N ALA A 24 -2.57 -5.42 0.18
CA ALA A 24 -1.91 -6.63 -0.30
C ALA A 24 -0.53 -6.78 0.34
N TYR A 25 0.28 -5.71 0.33
CA TYR A 25 1.60 -5.72 0.95
C TYR A 25 1.52 -6.07 2.44
N ALA A 26 0.64 -5.40 3.21
CA ALA A 26 0.47 -5.67 4.64
C ALA A 26 0.05 -7.12 4.93
N LYS A 27 -0.80 -7.71 4.07
CA LYS A 27 -1.24 -9.10 4.18
C LYS A 27 -0.09 -10.07 3.90
N PHE A 28 0.68 -9.85 2.85
CA PHE A 28 1.81 -10.73 2.49
C PHE A 28 3.00 -10.57 3.44
N SER A 29 3.22 -9.38 4.00
CA SER A 29 4.27 -9.15 5.00
C SER A 29 3.89 -9.62 6.41
N GLY A 30 2.68 -10.13 6.62
CA GLY A 30 2.19 -10.54 7.95
C GLY A 30 2.02 -9.39 8.95
N ALA A 31 1.90 -8.14 8.47
CA ALA A 31 1.82 -6.98 9.36
C ALA A 31 0.42 -6.89 10.02
N PRO A 32 0.32 -6.74 11.36
CA PRO A 32 -0.96 -6.57 12.06
C PRO A 32 -1.51 -5.15 11.87
N VAL A 33 -2.10 -4.93 10.69
CA VAL A 33 -2.73 -3.67 10.29
C VAL A 33 -4.25 -3.80 10.39
N GLU A 34 -4.84 -2.95 11.21
CA GLU A 34 -6.28 -2.77 11.32
C GLU A 34 -6.77 -1.87 10.19
N ILE A 35 -7.72 -2.37 9.40
CA ILE A 35 -8.23 -1.69 8.22
C ILE A 35 -9.53 -0.97 8.57
N LYS A 36 -9.56 0.34 8.36
CA LYS A 36 -10.74 1.19 8.54
C LYS A 36 -11.21 1.68 7.16
N LYS A 37 -12.44 1.29 6.79
CA LYS A 37 -13.03 1.69 5.52
C LYS A 37 -13.74 3.03 5.69
N THR A 38 -13.56 3.94 4.73
CA THR A 38 -14.24 5.24 4.72
C THR A 38 -14.70 5.59 3.31
N ASN A 39 -15.83 6.31 3.23
CA ASN A 39 -16.36 6.93 2.00
C ASN A 39 -15.99 8.41 1.90
N TRP A 40 -15.31 8.95 2.91
CA TRP A 40 -14.93 10.34 2.97
C TRP A 40 -13.41 10.45 3.14
N PRO A 41 -12.73 11.33 2.37
CA PRO A 41 -11.31 11.54 2.55
C PRO A 41 -11.06 12.20 3.91
N LEU A 42 -10.60 11.41 4.87
CA LEU A 42 -10.24 11.85 6.23
C LEU A 42 -8.94 12.69 6.25
N SER A 43 -8.25 12.80 5.10
CA SER A 43 -6.91 13.37 4.94
C SER A 43 -6.90 14.40 3.80
N ARG A 44 -6.18 15.50 4.00
CA ARG A 44 -5.93 16.51 2.96
C ARG A 44 -5.15 15.98 1.75
N TYR A 45 -4.50 14.82 1.91
CA TYR A 45 -3.61 14.22 0.91
C TYR A 45 -4.23 13.00 0.23
N GLY A 46 -5.50 12.69 0.48
CA GLY A 46 -6.16 11.47 -0.01
C GLY A 46 -5.92 10.25 0.88
N LEU A 47 -6.51 9.12 0.48
CA LEU A 47 -6.31 7.78 1.04
C LEU A 47 -5.38 6.98 0.11
N PRO A 48 -4.64 5.97 0.59
CA PRO A 48 -4.66 5.42 1.94
C PRO A 48 -3.97 6.30 2.99
N VAL A 49 -4.41 6.20 4.25
CA VAL A 49 -3.76 6.89 5.38
C VAL A 49 -3.34 5.86 6.41
N PHE A 50 -2.04 5.66 6.53
CA PHE A 50 -1.45 4.77 7.52
C PHE A 50 -1.06 5.57 8.77
N ARG A 51 -1.49 5.08 9.93
CA ARG A 51 -1.22 5.70 11.23
C ARG A 51 -0.63 4.66 12.19
N HIS A 52 0.54 4.98 12.73
CA HIS A 52 1.15 4.20 13.80
C HIS A 52 1.79 5.11 14.85
N ARG A 53 1.33 4.99 16.11
CA ARG A 53 1.68 5.89 17.23
C ARG A 53 1.33 7.36 16.92
N LYS A 54 1.38 8.24 17.93
CA LYS A 54 0.86 9.63 17.85
C LYS A 54 1.56 10.56 16.83
N LYS A 55 2.59 10.12 16.09
CA LYS A 55 3.42 11.00 15.25
C LYS A 55 3.61 10.59 13.78
N ASN A 56 3.27 9.37 13.36
CA ASN A 56 3.56 8.92 12.01
C ASN A 56 2.27 8.72 11.21
N THR A 57 1.93 9.75 10.43
CA THR A 57 0.90 9.66 9.39
C THR A 57 1.60 9.58 8.04
N LEU A 58 1.40 8.47 7.33
CA LEU A 58 2.00 8.19 6.03
C LEU A 58 0.89 7.96 5.00
N THR A 59 1.04 8.50 3.80
CA THR A 59 0.00 8.45 2.76
C THR A 59 0.45 7.82 1.45
N THR A 60 1.75 7.73 1.19
CA THR A 60 2.27 7.13 -0.04
C THR A 60 2.69 5.69 0.19
N PHE A 61 2.50 4.84 -0.83
CA PHE A 61 2.86 3.42 -0.78
C PHE A 61 4.32 3.21 -0.36
N ASP A 62 5.26 3.88 -1.00
CA ASP A 62 6.70 3.73 -0.73
C ASP A 62 7.08 4.07 0.72
N ASN A 63 6.46 5.11 1.28
CA ASN A 63 6.70 5.51 2.67
C ASN A 63 6.13 4.50 3.66
N ILE A 64 4.94 3.95 3.37
CA ILE A 64 4.29 2.93 4.21
C ILE A 64 5.10 1.63 4.17
N VAL A 65 5.50 1.17 2.99
CA VAL A 65 6.34 -0.03 2.82
C VAL A 65 7.66 0.13 3.54
N SER A 66 8.36 1.24 3.32
CA SER A 66 9.62 1.54 4.00
C SER A 66 9.47 1.56 5.53
N TYR A 67 8.32 2.03 6.03
CA TYR A 67 8.01 2.00 7.45
C TYR A 67 7.79 0.57 7.98
N LEU A 68 7.00 -0.24 7.26
CA LEU A 68 6.73 -1.63 7.62
C LEU A 68 8.01 -2.47 7.61
N GLN A 69 8.87 -2.30 6.61
CA GLN A 69 10.19 -2.95 6.54
C GLN A 69 11.06 -2.61 7.76
N LYS A 70 11.08 -1.34 8.20
CA LYS A 70 11.78 -0.93 9.44
C LYS A 70 11.20 -1.56 10.71
N GLN A 71 9.94 -2.00 10.68
CA GLN A 71 9.29 -2.73 11.77
C GLN A 71 9.43 -4.26 11.61
N ASN A 72 10.34 -4.72 10.75
CA ASN A 72 10.58 -6.13 10.45
C ASN A 72 9.41 -6.84 9.72
N TYR A 73 8.54 -6.07 9.05
CA TYR A 73 7.50 -6.58 8.15
C TYR A 73 7.95 -6.35 6.71
N ASN A 74 8.79 -7.24 6.21
CA ASN A 74 9.31 -7.18 4.84
C ASN A 74 8.75 -8.36 4.03
N ALA A 75 7.99 -8.07 2.98
CA ALA A 75 7.51 -9.10 2.04
C ALA A 75 8.59 -9.50 1.01
N ASP A 76 9.58 -8.65 0.80
CA ASP A 76 10.58 -8.76 -0.28
C ASP A 76 11.96 -9.19 0.24
N GLY A 77 12.05 -9.64 1.50
CA GLY A 77 13.33 -9.91 2.18
C GLY A 77 14.21 -10.97 1.52
N ASP A 78 13.60 -11.92 0.82
CA ASP A 78 14.28 -13.07 0.21
C ASP A 78 14.51 -12.92 -1.30
N LEU A 79 14.26 -11.73 -1.86
CA LEU A 79 14.40 -11.51 -3.30
C LEU A 79 15.87 -11.40 -3.73
N THR A 80 16.17 -12.03 -4.87
CA THR A 80 17.47 -11.87 -5.53
C THR A 80 17.59 -10.50 -6.22
N PRO A 81 18.82 -9.99 -6.46
CA PRO A 81 19.01 -8.72 -7.17
C PRO A 81 18.33 -8.66 -8.53
N LYS A 82 18.27 -9.80 -9.25
CA LYS A 82 17.56 -9.90 -10.53
C LYS A 82 16.05 -9.68 -10.35
N GLN A 83 15.44 -10.35 -9.38
CA GLN A 83 14.00 -10.19 -9.09
C GLN A 83 13.66 -8.76 -8.67
N CYS A 84 14.52 -8.10 -7.89
CA CYS A 84 14.37 -6.68 -7.57
C CYS A 84 14.38 -5.80 -8.83
N GLY A 85 15.28 -6.10 -9.78
CA GLY A 85 15.31 -5.43 -11.09
C GLY A 85 14.03 -5.65 -11.89
N ASP A 86 13.53 -6.89 -11.91
CA ASP A 86 12.27 -7.24 -12.60
C ASP A 86 11.07 -6.49 -12.01
N ILE A 87 10.99 -6.34 -10.67
CA ILE A 87 9.94 -5.56 -10.00
C ILE A 87 9.93 -4.10 -10.47
N ILE A 88 11.10 -3.47 -10.59
CA ILE A 88 11.21 -2.09 -11.06
C ILE A 88 10.71 -1.99 -12.51
N ALA A 89 11.13 -2.93 -13.37
CA ALA A 89 10.73 -2.96 -14.78
C ALA A 89 9.21 -3.14 -14.94
N TYR A 90 8.62 -4.11 -14.23
CA TYR A 90 7.17 -4.33 -14.28
C TYR A 90 6.38 -3.17 -13.69
N THR A 91 6.86 -2.57 -12.59
CA THR A 91 6.21 -1.38 -12.00
C THR A 91 6.19 -0.21 -12.99
N ALA A 92 7.29 0.03 -13.71
CA ALA A 92 7.34 1.06 -14.74
C ALA A 92 6.38 0.75 -15.90
N LEU A 93 6.34 -0.51 -16.37
CA LEU A 93 5.42 -0.94 -17.42
C LEU A 93 3.94 -0.71 -17.04
N LEU A 94 3.56 -1.05 -15.80
CA LEU A 94 2.20 -0.85 -15.31
C LEU A 94 1.85 0.64 -15.26
N ARG A 95 2.75 1.49 -14.77
CA ARG A 95 2.55 2.94 -14.70
C ARG A 95 2.40 3.57 -16.09
N ASP A 96 3.16 3.11 -17.07
CA ASP A 96 3.15 3.70 -18.42
C ASP A 96 2.00 3.18 -19.29
N LYS A 97 1.58 1.93 -19.09
CA LYS A 97 0.65 1.25 -20.03
C LYS A 97 -0.71 0.94 -19.44
N LEU A 98 -0.77 0.58 -18.15
CA LEU A 98 -2.03 0.17 -17.54
C LEU A 98 -2.72 1.32 -16.81
N TYR A 99 -1.96 2.10 -16.03
CA TYR A 99 -2.54 3.16 -15.20
C TYR A 99 -3.30 4.23 -16.02
N PRO A 100 -2.85 4.64 -17.23
CA PRO A 100 -3.61 5.60 -18.03
C PRO A 100 -4.93 5.07 -18.60
N ALA A 101 -5.16 3.75 -18.56
CA ALA A 101 -6.36 3.10 -19.07
C ALA A 101 -7.37 2.73 -17.97
N LEU A 102 -7.04 3.02 -16.71
CA LEU A 102 -7.89 2.85 -15.53
C LEU A 102 -8.58 4.17 -15.16
#